data_AF-M4TCW9-F1
#
_entry.id   AF-M4TCW9-F1
#
_cell.length_a   1.000
_cell.length_b   1.000
_cell.length_c   1.000
_cell.angle_alpha   90.00
_cell.angle_beta   90.00
_cell.angle_gamma   90.00
#
_symmetry.space_group_name_H-M   'P 1'
#
loop_
_entity.id
_entity.type
_entity.pdbx_description
1 polymer ?
#
loop_
_entity_poly.entity_id
_entity_poly.type
_entity_poly.pdbx_seq_one_letter_code
_entity_poly.pdbx_strand_id
1 'polypeptide(L)'
;MQPSRRWVLETIAVVAAARASTNNCTDATHEETYIGELQKKLATKHTQPNPLTSQLLKAQLIAALTPSTAEKLKAQAIANLYKRCLNRDDPARRQAAITEMTKLADMALHFGRHDALKAQTKMAVAAVGATQANNNGAVVKAITLKGGMPGLTSSRCHLKEYSKATTTGDKHQHWATQQLTLRKLEPVTGADSNTPNAAQLCVGAQNSECTGQGAYVIVQSGPLFKSTAAANPPTGATKTNAASLTIYLGDDKQAQQLAKLDAELISATKEAATVSACTPQEQLADLDFLEDAAAAADPERNRPKADSSNKHNLQMTVKKLYGD
;
A
#
# COMPACT_ATOMS: atom_id res chain seq x y z
N MET A 1 -32.27 -4.70 4.86
CA MET A 1 -31.17 -5.67 4.68
C MET A 1 -29.92 -4.90 4.30
N GLN A 2 -29.00 -4.67 5.22
CA GLN A 2 -27.69 -4.07 4.91
C GLN A 2 -26.80 -5.14 4.26
N PRO A 3 -26.14 -4.84 3.13
CA PRO A 3 -25.16 -5.75 2.57
C PRO A 3 -24.05 -5.98 3.61
N SER A 4 -23.77 -7.25 3.89
CA SER A 4 -22.81 -7.65 4.92
C SER A 4 -21.43 -7.07 4.61
N ARG A 5 -20.69 -6.67 5.66
CA ARG A 5 -19.35 -6.05 5.60
C ARG A 5 -18.34 -6.80 4.71
N ARG A 6 -18.57 -8.09 4.45
CA ARG A 6 -17.80 -8.92 3.51
C ARG A 6 -17.96 -8.49 2.05
N TRP A 7 -19.17 -8.12 1.63
CA TRP A 7 -19.46 -7.87 0.22
C TRP A 7 -18.75 -6.65 -0.36
N VAL A 8 -18.60 -5.56 0.40
CA VAL A 8 -17.93 -4.34 -0.08
C VAL A 8 -16.40 -4.51 -0.14
N LEU A 9 -15.82 -5.25 0.82
CA LEU A 9 -14.41 -5.62 0.79
C LEU A 9 -14.11 -6.66 -0.30
N GLU A 10 -15.04 -7.58 -0.56
CA GLU A 10 -14.95 -8.55 -1.65
C GLU A 10 -15.14 -7.89 -3.03
N THR A 11 -16.02 -6.89 -3.19
CA THR A 11 -16.25 -6.24 -4.51
C THR A 11 -15.13 -5.32 -4.96
N ILE A 12 -14.38 -4.67 -4.05
CA ILE A 12 -13.16 -3.95 -4.43
C ILE A 12 -12.04 -4.94 -4.83
N ALA A 13 -12.08 -6.18 -4.32
CA ALA A 13 -11.20 -7.26 -4.78
C ALA A 13 -11.62 -7.92 -6.11
N VAL A 14 -12.80 -7.58 -6.67
CA VAL A 14 -13.36 -8.20 -7.88
C VAL A 14 -12.97 -7.48 -9.19
N VAL A 15 -12.55 -6.21 -9.16
CA VAL A 15 -12.19 -5.46 -10.40
C VAL A 15 -10.86 -5.91 -11.03
N ALA A 16 -10.08 -6.78 -10.37
CA ALA A 16 -8.85 -7.38 -10.90
C ALA A 16 -9.03 -8.84 -11.39
N ALA A 17 -10.27 -9.28 -11.63
CA ALA A 17 -10.55 -10.66 -12.03
C ALA A 17 -10.44 -10.89 -13.55
N ALA A 18 -9.21 -10.94 -14.07
CA ALA A 18 -8.95 -11.67 -15.32
C ALA A 18 -7.49 -12.16 -15.41
N ARG A 19 -7.33 -13.48 -15.28
CA ARG A 19 -6.29 -14.39 -15.83
C ARG A 19 -5.19 -14.95 -14.92
N ALA A 20 -5.00 -16.25 -15.19
CA ALA A 20 -3.95 -17.23 -14.91
C ALA A 20 -3.80 -17.78 -13.48
N SER A 21 -3.66 -19.10 -13.39
CA SER A 21 -3.81 -19.96 -12.21
C SER A 21 -2.49 -20.67 -11.86
N THR A 22 -1.36 -19.97 -11.93
CA THR A 22 -0.09 -20.48 -11.42
C THR A 22 0.30 -19.64 -10.20
N ASN A 23 0.37 -20.27 -9.03
CA ASN A 23 0.63 -19.63 -7.75
C ASN A 23 2.10 -19.15 -7.70
N ASN A 24 2.41 -18.04 -8.39
CA ASN A 24 3.77 -17.52 -8.56
C ASN A 24 4.30 -16.83 -7.27
N CYS A 25 3.47 -16.69 -6.24
CA CYS A 25 3.78 -15.95 -5.00
C CYS A 25 4.74 -16.65 -4.03
N THR A 26 5.29 -17.81 -4.41
CA THR A 26 6.29 -18.55 -3.63
C THR A 26 7.73 -18.23 -4.03
N ASP A 27 7.96 -17.58 -5.19
CA ASP A 27 9.29 -17.26 -5.65
C ASP A 27 9.90 -16.11 -4.81
N ALA A 28 11.06 -16.40 -4.21
CA ALA A 28 11.78 -15.49 -3.32
C ALA A 28 12.25 -14.22 -4.02
N THR A 29 12.16 -14.11 -5.35
CA THR A 29 12.57 -12.91 -6.09
C THR A 29 11.47 -11.85 -6.24
N HIS A 30 10.23 -12.16 -5.86
CA HIS A 30 9.09 -11.24 -6.00
C HIS A 30 9.14 -10.09 -5.00
N GLU A 31 9.37 -8.89 -5.54
CA GLU A 31 9.38 -7.61 -4.81
C GLU A 31 7.94 -7.20 -4.43
N GLU A 32 6.94 -7.80 -5.10
CA GLU A 32 5.51 -7.70 -4.81
C GLU A 32 5.13 -8.23 -3.42
N THR A 33 5.97 -9.08 -2.81
CA THR A 33 5.88 -9.49 -1.39
C THR A 33 5.77 -8.28 -0.46
N TYR A 34 6.45 -7.17 -0.81
CA TYR A 34 6.43 -5.93 -0.03
C TYR A 34 5.02 -5.33 0.07
N ILE A 35 4.35 -5.17 -1.07
CA ILE A 35 2.98 -4.61 -1.13
C ILE A 35 1.98 -5.62 -0.57
N GLY A 36 2.20 -6.91 -0.79
CA GLY A 36 1.36 -7.98 -0.27
C GLY A 36 1.28 -8.01 1.26
N GLU A 37 2.42 -7.86 1.96
CA GLU A 37 2.43 -7.76 3.43
C GLU A 37 1.81 -6.45 3.93
N LEU A 38 2.00 -5.35 3.21
CA LEU A 38 1.35 -4.07 3.52
C LEU A 38 -0.17 -4.21 3.41
N GLN A 39 -0.68 -4.86 2.36
CA GLN A 39 -2.09 -5.18 2.19
C GLN A 39 -2.62 -6.01 3.35
N LYS A 40 -1.92 -7.07 3.77
CA LYS A 40 -2.34 -7.92 4.89
C LYS A 40 -2.49 -7.12 6.18
N LYS A 41 -1.50 -6.28 6.50
CA LYS A 41 -1.55 -5.43 7.71
C LYS A 41 -2.70 -4.43 7.70
N LEU A 42 -2.92 -3.76 6.57
CA LEU A 42 -4.06 -2.84 6.40
C LEU A 42 -5.39 -3.59 6.48
N ALA A 43 -5.50 -4.77 5.87
CA ALA A 43 -6.68 -5.61 5.97
C ALA A 43 -6.95 -6.03 7.42
N THR A 44 -5.92 -6.42 8.18
CA THR A 44 -6.05 -6.71 9.62
C THR A 44 -6.57 -5.50 10.39
N LYS A 45 -6.01 -4.30 10.18
CA LYS A 45 -6.49 -3.06 10.81
C LYS A 45 -7.99 -2.83 10.58
N HIS A 46 -8.46 -2.98 9.34
CA HIS A 46 -9.85 -2.68 8.99
C HIS A 46 -10.83 -3.79 9.34
N THR A 47 -10.38 -5.04 9.43
CA THR A 47 -11.20 -6.20 9.79
C THR A 47 -11.27 -6.47 11.28
N GLN A 48 -10.39 -5.86 12.09
CA GLN A 48 -10.46 -5.96 13.55
C GLN A 48 -11.84 -5.50 14.07
N PRO A 49 -12.50 -6.31 14.94
CA PRO A 49 -13.77 -5.94 15.54
C PRO A 49 -13.66 -4.59 16.26
N ASN A 50 -14.71 -3.77 16.19
CA ASN A 50 -14.74 -2.57 17.03
C ASN A 50 -14.79 -3.03 18.51
N PRO A 51 -13.91 -2.56 19.40
CA PRO A 51 -13.95 -2.92 20.81
C PRO A 51 -15.32 -2.61 21.46
N LEU A 52 -16.03 -1.59 20.96
CA LEU A 52 -17.40 -1.27 21.38
C LEU A 52 -18.41 -2.39 21.08
N THR A 53 -18.17 -3.27 20.10
CA THR A 53 -19.07 -4.41 19.82
C THR A 53 -19.16 -5.36 21.01
N SER A 54 -18.03 -5.65 21.68
CA SER A 54 -18.03 -6.49 22.88
C SER A 54 -18.71 -5.79 24.06
N GLN A 55 -18.46 -4.48 24.24
CA GLN A 55 -19.08 -3.69 25.31
C GLN A 55 -20.59 -3.55 25.12
N LEU A 56 -21.05 -3.37 23.89
CA LEU A 56 -22.47 -3.41 23.52
C LEU A 56 -23.10 -4.75 23.92
N LEU A 57 -22.48 -5.87 23.57
CA LEU A 57 -23.02 -7.19 23.89
C LEU A 57 -23.10 -7.40 25.41
N LYS A 58 -22.07 -6.97 26.15
CA LYS A 58 -22.08 -6.99 27.63
C LYS A 58 -23.22 -6.15 28.20
N ALA A 59 -23.41 -4.92 27.71
CA ALA A 59 -24.49 -4.05 28.17
C ALA A 59 -25.88 -4.63 27.84
N GLN A 60 -26.06 -5.21 26.66
CA GLN A 60 -27.30 -5.90 26.28
C GLN A 60 -27.57 -7.13 27.16
N LEU A 61 -26.53 -7.90 27.48
CA LEU A 61 -26.63 -9.06 28.36
C LEU A 61 -27.01 -8.64 29.79
N ILE A 62 -26.37 -7.61 30.34
CA ILE A 62 -26.72 -7.05 31.66
C ILE A 62 -28.19 -6.60 31.66
N ALA A 63 -28.62 -5.87 30.63
CA ALA A 63 -30.01 -5.41 30.50
C ALA A 63 -31.02 -6.57 30.41
N ALA A 64 -30.63 -7.72 29.85
CA ALA A 64 -31.49 -8.89 29.73
C ALA A 64 -31.54 -9.74 31.01
N LEU A 65 -30.44 -9.78 31.77
CA LEU A 65 -30.29 -10.68 32.92
C LEU A 65 -30.57 -10.02 34.27
N THR A 66 -30.50 -8.68 34.39
CA THR A 66 -30.78 -8.03 35.67
C THR A 66 -32.27 -8.10 36.05
N PRO A 67 -32.59 -8.47 37.30
CA PRO A 67 -33.96 -8.44 37.81
C PRO A 67 -34.42 -7.01 38.15
N SER A 68 -33.50 -6.06 38.31
CA SER A 68 -33.81 -4.67 38.66
C SER A 68 -34.18 -3.87 37.42
N THR A 69 -35.37 -3.26 37.41
CA THR A 69 -35.77 -2.42 36.27
C THR A 69 -34.88 -1.18 36.13
N ALA A 70 -34.38 -0.63 37.24
CA ALA A 70 -33.48 0.52 37.21
C ALA A 70 -32.13 0.15 36.58
N GLU A 71 -31.54 -1.00 36.96
CA GLU A 71 -30.30 -1.48 36.35
C GLU A 71 -30.48 -1.85 34.88
N LYS A 72 -31.64 -2.42 34.52
CA LYS A 72 -32.00 -2.71 33.13
C LYS A 72 -31.99 -1.43 32.29
N LEU A 73 -32.65 -0.37 32.75
CA LEU A 73 -32.70 0.91 32.04
C LEU A 73 -31.32 1.56 31.93
N LYS A 74 -30.50 1.52 33.01
CA LYS A 74 -29.12 2.01 32.97
C LYS A 74 -28.28 1.27 31.92
N ALA A 75 -28.38 -0.06 31.88
CA ALA A 75 -27.67 -0.88 30.92
C ALA A 75 -28.19 -0.69 29.48
N GLN A 76 -29.49 -0.46 29.30
CA GLN A 76 -30.08 -0.12 28.01
C GLN A 76 -29.60 1.24 27.49
N ALA A 77 -29.51 2.26 28.36
CA ALA A 77 -28.96 3.57 27.99
C ALA A 77 -27.51 3.46 27.51
N ILE A 78 -26.68 2.66 28.20
CA ILE A 78 -25.30 2.35 27.79
C ILE A 78 -25.29 1.59 26.45
N ALA A 79 -26.15 0.58 26.28
CA ALA A 79 -26.24 -0.18 25.04
C ALA A 79 -26.65 0.70 23.84
N ASN A 80 -27.61 1.60 24.04
CA ASN A 80 -28.04 2.56 23.03
C ASN A 80 -26.91 3.53 22.67
N LEU A 81 -26.17 4.02 23.67
CA LEU A 81 -24.99 4.86 23.44
C LEU A 81 -23.96 4.14 22.59
N TYR A 82 -23.56 2.92 22.96
CA TYR A 82 -22.60 2.13 22.19
C TYR A 82 -23.09 1.84 20.77
N LYS A 83 -24.40 1.60 20.58
CA LYS A 83 -24.99 1.43 19.25
C LYS A 83 -24.89 2.71 18.40
N ARG A 84 -25.18 3.89 18.97
CA ARG A 84 -25.05 5.19 18.29
C ARG A 84 -23.59 5.48 17.92
N CYS A 85 -22.68 5.22 18.86
CA CYS A 85 -21.24 5.30 18.64
C CYS A 85 -20.76 4.42 17.48
N LEU A 86 -21.16 3.15 17.47
CA LEU A 86 -20.84 2.22 16.38
C LEU A 86 -21.37 2.73 15.03
N ASN A 87 -22.61 3.23 15.00
CA ASN A 87 -23.20 3.79 13.78
C ASN A 87 -22.46 5.05 13.27
N ARG A 88 -21.93 5.86 14.19
CA ARG A 88 -21.13 7.06 13.86
C ARG A 88 -19.75 6.70 13.33
N ASP A 89 -19.10 5.70 13.92
CA ASP A 89 -17.74 5.28 13.55
C ASP A 89 -17.70 4.48 12.24
N ASP A 90 -18.78 3.76 11.91
CA ASP A 90 -18.82 2.86 10.74
C ASP A 90 -18.54 3.58 9.40
N PRO A 91 -19.14 4.74 9.07
CA PRO A 91 -18.81 5.50 7.87
C PRO A 91 -17.36 5.98 7.83
N ALA A 92 -16.84 6.48 8.96
CA ALA A 92 -15.47 6.99 9.06
C ALA A 92 -14.44 5.87 8.84
N ARG A 93 -14.66 4.71 9.47
CA ARG A 93 -13.82 3.50 9.26
C ARG A 93 -13.87 3.03 7.82
N ARG A 94 -15.04 3.03 7.19
CA ARG A 94 -15.18 2.67 5.77
C ARG A 94 -14.42 3.64 4.86
N GLN A 95 -14.52 4.94 5.10
CA GLN A 95 -13.82 5.95 4.32
C GLN A 95 -12.29 5.86 4.50
N ALA A 96 -11.82 5.59 5.70
CA ALA A 96 -10.40 5.33 5.98
C ALA A 96 -9.90 4.11 5.20
N ALA A 97 -10.65 3.00 5.23
CA ALA A 97 -10.32 1.79 4.47
C ALA A 97 -10.25 2.05 2.96
N ILE A 98 -11.23 2.79 2.39
CA ILE A 98 -11.21 3.16 0.96
C ILE A 98 -9.96 3.99 0.65
N THR A 99 -9.68 5.00 1.46
CA THR A 99 -8.54 5.92 1.25
C THR A 99 -7.21 5.17 1.27
N GLU A 100 -6.99 4.31 2.26
CA GLU A 100 -5.76 3.51 2.39
C GLU A 100 -5.63 2.47 1.26
N MET A 101 -6.74 1.85 0.84
CA MET A 101 -6.73 0.89 -0.27
C MET A 101 -6.50 1.56 -1.63
N THR A 102 -6.98 2.78 -1.84
CA THR A 102 -6.66 3.57 -3.04
C THR A 102 -5.17 3.88 -3.11
N LYS A 103 -4.56 4.34 -2.00
CA LYS A 103 -3.11 4.55 -1.92
C LYS A 103 -2.31 3.28 -2.18
N LEU A 104 -2.78 2.14 -1.66
CA LEU A 104 -2.16 0.83 -1.91
C LEU A 104 -2.22 0.46 -3.40
N ALA A 105 -3.33 0.76 -4.09
CA ALA A 105 -3.46 0.53 -5.52
C ALA A 105 -2.51 1.43 -6.34
N ASP A 106 -2.37 2.70 -5.96
CA ASP A 106 -1.39 3.61 -6.59
C ASP A 106 0.05 3.11 -6.40
N MET A 107 0.37 2.60 -5.20
CA MET A 107 1.67 1.99 -4.92
C MET A 107 1.89 0.73 -5.77
N ALA A 108 0.87 -0.10 -5.95
CA ALA A 108 0.93 -1.28 -6.81
C ALA A 108 1.20 -0.91 -8.28
N LEU A 109 0.66 0.21 -8.76
CA LEU A 109 0.94 0.72 -10.10
C LEU A 109 2.43 1.07 -10.26
N HIS A 110 3.06 1.66 -9.24
CA HIS A 110 4.50 1.94 -9.27
C HIS A 110 5.33 0.64 -9.34
N PHE A 111 4.95 -0.41 -8.61
CA PHE A 111 5.64 -1.71 -8.70
C PHE A 111 5.40 -2.40 -10.06
N GLY A 112 4.22 -2.27 -10.65
CA GLY A 112 4.00 -2.76 -12.02
C GLY A 112 4.87 -2.04 -13.05
N ARG A 113 5.15 -0.74 -12.87
CA ARG A 113 6.10 0.02 -13.69
C ARG A 113 7.54 -0.40 -13.40
N HIS A 114 7.86 -0.67 -12.13
CA HIS A 114 9.17 -1.17 -11.72
C HIS A 114 9.56 -2.43 -12.49
N ASP A 115 8.67 -3.43 -12.57
CA ASP A 115 8.96 -4.69 -13.28
C ASP A 115 9.34 -4.44 -14.74
N ALA A 116 8.66 -3.50 -15.39
CA ALA A 116 8.96 -3.11 -16.77
C ALA A 116 10.32 -2.41 -16.88
N LEU A 117 10.61 -1.47 -15.98
CA LEU A 117 11.88 -0.73 -15.96
C LEU A 117 13.06 -1.62 -15.55
N LYS A 118 12.84 -2.63 -14.71
CA LYS A 118 13.84 -3.61 -14.29
C LYS A 118 14.38 -4.38 -15.49
N ALA A 119 13.52 -4.76 -16.45
CA ALA A 119 13.97 -5.36 -17.69
C ALA A 119 14.79 -4.37 -18.54
N GLN A 120 14.38 -3.10 -18.60
CA GLN A 120 15.11 -2.06 -19.33
C GLN A 120 16.52 -1.81 -18.78
N THR A 121 16.76 -2.01 -17.48
CA THR A 121 18.10 -1.86 -16.90
C THR A 121 19.14 -2.81 -17.48
N LYS A 122 18.70 -3.91 -18.10
CA LYS A 122 19.57 -4.91 -18.73
C LYS A 122 19.76 -4.68 -20.24
N MET A 123 19.09 -3.68 -20.80
CA MET A 123 19.14 -3.38 -22.24
C MET A 123 20.51 -2.87 -22.66
N ALA A 124 21.09 -3.56 -23.62
CA ALA A 124 22.39 -3.25 -24.21
C ALA A 124 22.40 -3.51 -25.72
N VAL A 125 23.21 -2.74 -26.44
CA VAL A 125 23.50 -2.98 -27.86
C VAL A 125 24.32 -4.26 -28.01
N ALA A 126 23.98 -5.09 -29.00
CA ALA A 126 24.78 -6.26 -29.34
C ALA A 126 26.08 -5.82 -30.03
N ALA A 127 27.21 -6.40 -29.62
CA ALA A 127 28.45 -6.19 -30.33
C ALA A 127 28.38 -6.84 -31.73
N VAL A 128 28.87 -6.13 -32.75
CA VAL A 128 29.03 -6.65 -34.11
C VAL A 128 30.50 -6.59 -34.48
N GLY A 129 31.04 -7.73 -34.89
CA GLY A 129 32.46 -7.87 -35.24
C GLY A 129 32.89 -6.97 -36.39
N ALA A 130 34.18 -6.67 -36.43
CA ALA A 130 34.81 -5.78 -37.40
C ALA A 130 34.50 -6.16 -38.84
N THR A 131 34.07 -5.19 -39.65
CA THR A 131 33.82 -5.41 -41.09
C THR A 131 34.46 -4.32 -41.93
N GLN A 132 35.20 -4.74 -42.95
CA GLN A 132 35.99 -3.88 -43.80
C GLN A 132 35.10 -3.01 -44.71
N ALA A 133 35.27 -1.69 -44.67
CA ALA A 133 34.45 -0.69 -45.35
C ALA A 133 34.97 -0.28 -46.75
N ASN A 134 36.18 -0.67 -47.14
CA ASN A 134 36.79 -0.30 -48.43
C ASN A 134 36.63 -1.37 -49.54
N ASN A 135 35.74 -2.35 -49.37
CA ASN A 135 35.43 -3.35 -50.40
C ASN A 135 34.26 -2.89 -51.29
N ASN A 136 34.50 -1.97 -52.23
CA ASN A 136 33.69 -1.60 -53.43
C ASN A 136 32.14 -1.75 -53.37
N GLY A 137 31.53 -1.53 -52.20
CA GLY A 137 30.10 -1.74 -51.97
C GLY A 137 29.68 -1.28 -50.57
N ALA A 138 28.39 -1.00 -50.41
CA ALA A 138 27.84 -0.55 -49.13
C ALA A 138 27.88 -1.68 -48.08
N VAL A 139 28.54 -1.45 -46.95
CA VAL A 139 28.50 -2.35 -45.80
C VAL A 139 27.38 -1.90 -44.86
N VAL A 140 26.37 -2.76 -44.69
CA VAL A 140 25.25 -2.50 -43.79
C VAL A 140 25.33 -3.44 -42.58
N LYS A 141 25.27 -2.87 -41.38
CA LYS A 141 25.19 -3.62 -40.11
C LYS A 141 23.92 -3.23 -39.37
N ALA A 142 23.17 -4.24 -38.93
CA ALA A 142 22.04 -4.01 -38.04
C ALA A 142 22.54 -3.70 -36.63
N ILE A 143 21.98 -2.65 -36.02
CA ILE A 143 22.14 -2.40 -34.59
C ILE A 143 20.99 -3.11 -33.89
N THR A 144 21.31 -4.14 -33.13
CA THR A 144 20.33 -4.98 -32.44
C THR A 144 20.57 -4.99 -30.94
N LEU A 145 19.55 -5.43 -30.18
CA LEU A 145 19.69 -5.67 -28.75
C LEU A 145 20.47 -6.96 -28.52
N LYS A 146 21.34 -6.98 -27.49
CA LYS A 146 22.06 -8.19 -27.07
C LYS A 146 21.08 -9.32 -26.74
N GLY A 147 21.26 -10.50 -27.33
CA GLY A 147 20.37 -11.64 -27.13
C GLY A 147 20.30 -12.12 -25.67
N GLY A 148 19.25 -12.87 -25.32
CA GLY A 148 19.07 -13.44 -23.98
C GLY A 148 18.53 -12.46 -22.93
N MET A 149 18.07 -11.28 -23.35
CA MET A 149 17.33 -10.39 -22.46
C MET A 149 15.88 -10.87 -22.34
N PRO A 150 15.47 -11.41 -21.18
CA PRO A 150 14.07 -11.70 -20.98
C PRO A 150 13.30 -10.40 -21.11
N GLY A 151 12.21 -10.43 -21.88
CA GLY A 151 11.21 -9.36 -21.86
C GLY A 151 10.55 -9.27 -20.49
N LEU A 152 9.35 -8.69 -20.43
CA LEU A 152 8.54 -8.74 -19.21
C LEU A 152 8.41 -10.21 -18.76
N THR A 153 8.78 -10.50 -17.51
CA THR A 153 8.62 -11.83 -16.94
C THR A 153 7.16 -12.24 -17.00
N SER A 154 6.90 -13.48 -17.42
CA SER A 154 5.55 -14.05 -17.45
C SER A 154 5.09 -14.48 -16.06
N SER A 155 6.02 -14.78 -15.14
CA SER A 155 5.71 -14.96 -13.72
C SER A 155 5.53 -13.61 -13.05
N ARG A 156 4.32 -13.36 -12.57
CA ARG A 156 3.99 -12.24 -11.67
C ARG A 156 3.18 -12.82 -10.52
N CYS A 157 3.47 -12.36 -9.31
CA CYS A 157 2.60 -12.62 -8.17
C CYS A 157 1.60 -11.46 -8.09
N HIS A 158 0.35 -11.71 -8.48
CA HIS A 158 -0.67 -10.68 -8.35
C HIS A 158 -1.03 -10.47 -6.88
N LEU A 159 -1.33 -9.23 -6.48
CA LEU A 159 -1.79 -8.90 -5.12
C LEU A 159 -2.93 -9.79 -4.63
N LYS A 160 -3.84 -10.14 -5.55
CA LYS A 160 -4.94 -11.08 -5.28
C LYS A 160 -4.44 -12.48 -4.92
N GLU A 161 -3.46 -13.00 -5.63
CA GLU A 161 -2.86 -14.32 -5.38
C GLU A 161 -2.10 -14.29 -4.06
N TYR A 162 -1.33 -13.23 -3.80
CA TYR A 162 -0.62 -13.03 -2.53
C TYR A 162 -1.57 -13.00 -1.33
N SER A 163 -2.71 -12.32 -1.46
CA SER A 163 -3.69 -12.21 -0.38
C SER A 163 -4.37 -13.55 -0.01
N LYS A 164 -4.32 -14.53 -0.92
CA LYS A 164 -4.89 -15.86 -0.73
C LYS A 164 -3.84 -16.95 -0.53
N ALA A 165 -2.55 -16.62 -0.68
CA ALA A 165 -1.47 -17.56 -0.59
C ALA A 165 -1.36 -18.08 0.86
N THR A 166 -1.54 -19.40 1.03
CA THR A 166 -1.33 -20.09 2.31
C THR A 166 0.15 -20.17 2.68
N THR A 167 1.02 -20.14 1.68
CA THR A 167 2.47 -20.01 1.80
C THR A 167 2.95 -18.85 0.92
N THR A 168 3.63 -17.89 1.52
CA THR A 168 4.34 -16.81 0.82
C THR A 168 5.83 -17.09 0.94
N GLY A 169 6.63 -16.76 -0.09
CA GLY A 169 8.08 -16.99 -0.06
C GLY A 169 8.75 -16.43 1.20
N ASP A 170 9.93 -16.94 1.55
CA ASP A 170 10.63 -16.68 2.82
C ASP A 170 10.85 -15.17 3.11
N LYS A 171 10.84 -14.33 2.07
CA LYS A 171 11.00 -12.87 2.19
C LYS A 171 9.92 -12.13 2.99
N HIS A 172 8.76 -12.73 3.25
CA HIS A 172 7.76 -12.12 4.13
C HIS A 172 8.34 -11.82 5.54
N GLN A 173 9.26 -12.67 6.01
CA GLN A 173 9.93 -12.50 7.31
C GLN A 173 10.84 -11.27 7.34
N HIS A 174 11.32 -10.81 6.17
CA HIS A 174 12.20 -9.64 6.04
C HIS A 174 11.42 -8.35 5.76
N TRP A 175 10.10 -8.40 5.62
CA TRP A 175 9.30 -7.20 5.33
C TRP A 175 9.53 -6.08 6.37
N ALA A 176 9.70 -6.45 7.64
CA ALA A 176 9.92 -5.51 8.73
C ALA A 176 11.22 -4.71 8.58
N THR A 177 12.22 -5.23 7.86
CA THR A 177 13.50 -4.56 7.61
C THR A 177 13.61 -4.01 6.19
N GLN A 178 12.79 -4.45 5.24
CA GLN A 178 12.85 -3.97 3.85
C GLN A 178 12.53 -2.47 3.73
N GLN A 179 13.46 -1.70 3.17
CA GLN A 179 13.30 -0.29 2.86
C GLN A 179 13.46 -0.05 1.36
N LEU A 180 12.53 0.69 0.76
CA LEU A 180 12.59 1.05 -0.65
C LEU A 180 13.80 1.94 -0.92
N THR A 181 14.62 1.55 -1.88
CA THR A 181 15.72 2.34 -2.44
C THR A 181 15.32 2.75 -3.85
N LEU A 182 15.07 4.03 -4.05
CA LEU A 182 14.44 4.55 -5.26
C LEU A 182 15.51 4.95 -6.27
N ARG A 183 15.47 4.31 -7.44
CA ARG A 183 16.42 4.58 -8.52
C ARG A 183 15.68 5.03 -9.77
N LYS A 184 16.17 6.09 -10.39
CA LYS A 184 15.70 6.55 -11.69
C LYS A 184 16.46 5.84 -12.80
N LEU A 185 15.75 5.49 -13.86
CA LEU A 185 16.35 4.97 -15.09
C LEU A 185 16.47 6.10 -16.11
N GLU A 186 17.67 6.34 -16.62
CA GLU A 186 17.95 7.40 -17.58
C GLU A 186 18.61 6.79 -18.82
N PRO A 187 18.33 7.32 -20.03
CA PRO A 187 19.08 6.90 -21.21
C PRO A 187 20.55 7.26 -21.02
N VAL A 188 21.44 6.37 -21.48
CA VAL A 188 22.86 6.69 -21.59
C VAL A 188 23.01 7.71 -22.72
N THR A 189 23.51 8.90 -22.40
CA THR A 189 23.80 9.93 -23.39
C THR A 189 24.95 9.44 -24.28
N GLY A 190 24.75 9.48 -25.60
CA GLY A 190 25.84 9.26 -26.55
C GLY A 190 26.89 10.37 -26.46
N ALA A 191 28.15 10.02 -26.69
CA ALA A 191 29.25 10.96 -26.79
C ALA A 191 30.24 10.46 -27.86
N ASP A 192 30.81 11.40 -28.61
CA ASP A 192 31.88 11.14 -29.58
C ASP A 192 33.23 10.96 -28.85
N SER A 193 33.31 9.90 -28.05
CA SER A 193 34.48 9.54 -27.25
C SER A 193 34.85 8.07 -27.45
N ASN A 194 36.08 7.68 -27.15
CA ASN A 194 36.48 6.26 -27.13
C ASN A 194 36.29 5.65 -25.72
N THR A 195 35.08 5.74 -25.18
CA THR A 195 34.81 5.31 -23.81
C THR A 195 34.59 3.81 -23.77
N PRO A 196 35.40 3.04 -23.01
CA PRO A 196 35.22 1.60 -22.92
C PRO A 196 33.81 1.22 -22.43
N ASN A 197 33.24 0.16 -23.01
CA ASN A 197 31.91 -0.39 -22.67
C ASN A 197 30.71 0.54 -22.94
N ALA A 198 30.89 1.64 -23.66
CA ALA A 198 29.78 2.44 -24.18
C ALA A 198 29.22 1.78 -25.46
N ALA A 199 27.93 1.98 -25.71
CA ALA A 199 27.33 1.57 -26.98
C ALA A 199 27.79 2.54 -28.08
N GLN A 200 28.66 2.07 -28.98
CA GLN A 200 29.34 2.94 -29.94
C GLN A 200 29.44 2.30 -31.32
N LEU A 201 29.40 3.15 -32.34
CA LEU A 201 29.78 2.82 -33.71
C LEU A 201 31.09 3.53 -33.99
N CYS A 202 32.11 2.80 -34.44
CA CYS A 202 33.42 3.40 -34.70
C CYS A 202 34.12 2.76 -35.89
N VAL A 203 35.15 3.46 -36.38
CA VAL A 203 36.13 2.94 -37.32
C VAL A 203 37.42 2.54 -36.59
N GLY A 204 38.01 1.42 -36.99
CA GLY A 204 39.20 0.87 -36.36
C GLY A 204 39.97 -0.09 -37.25
N ALA A 205 41.07 -0.62 -36.73
CA ALA A 205 41.81 -1.71 -37.35
C ALA A 205 41.11 -3.07 -37.15
N GLN A 206 41.49 -4.07 -37.94
CA GLN A 206 40.99 -5.43 -37.80
C GLN A 206 41.26 -5.94 -36.38
N ASN A 207 40.24 -6.49 -35.71
CA ASN A 207 40.33 -7.03 -34.35
C ASN A 207 40.82 -6.04 -33.26
N SER A 208 40.69 -4.73 -33.49
CA SER A 208 41.05 -3.70 -32.51
C SER A 208 39.81 -3.06 -31.87
N GLU A 209 39.97 -2.46 -30.70
CA GLU A 209 38.98 -1.54 -30.12
C GLU A 209 38.87 -0.27 -30.99
N CYS A 210 37.90 0.60 -30.72
CA CYS A 210 37.73 1.85 -31.47
C CYS A 210 39.00 2.71 -31.42
N THR A 211 39.76 2.82 -32.51
CA THR A 211 41.04 3.59 -32.55
C THR A 211 40.92 4.93 -33.29
N GLY A 212 39.75 5.24 -33.87
CA GLY A 212 39.51 6.48 -34.63
C GLY A 212 40.17 6.50 -36.02
N GLN A 213 40.97 5.48 -36.35
CA GLN A 213 41.61 5.28 -37.65
C GLN A 213 41.52 3.80 -38.03
N GLY A 214 41.21 3.53 -39.29
CA GLY A 214 41.23 2.18 -39.87
C GLY A 214 40.13 1.94 -40.89
N ALA A 215 40.20 0.79 -41.57
CA ALA A 215 39.30 0.43 -42.65
C ALA A 215 38.09 -0.40 -42.20
N TYR A 216 37.91 -0.68 -40.91
CA TYR A 216 36.85 -1.54 -40.39
C TYR A 216 35.82 -0.74 -39.59
N VAL A 217 34.54 -1.02 -39.82
CA VAL A 217 33.43 -0.56 -38.99
C VAL A 217 33.14 -1.59 -37.91
N ILE A 218 32.97 -1.13 -36.66
CA ILE A 218 32.76 -1.94 -35.47
C ILE A 218 31.58 -1.37 -34.68
N VAL A 219 30.69 -2.23 -34.20
CA VAL A 219 29.64 -1.86 -33.23
C VAL A 219 30.02 -2.44 -31.88
N GLN A 220 30.31 -1.59 -30.90
CA GLN A 220 30.62 -2.00 -29.53
C GLN A 220 29.34 -2.20 -28.72
N SER A 221 29.35 -3.21 -27.86
CA SER A 221 28.28 -3.45 -26.90
C SER A 221 28.36 -2.43 -25.77
N GLY A 222 27.21 -1.91 -25.35
CA GLY A 222 27.10 -1.09 -24.15
C GLY A 222 25.64 -0.92 -23.71
N PRO A 223 25.41 -0.49 -22.46
CA PRO A 223 24.07 -0.31 -21.92
C PRO A 223 23.35 0.85 -22.60
N LEU A 224 22.04 0.71 -22.80
CA LEU A 224 21.17 1.78 -23.31
C LEU A 224 20.65 2.70 -22.18
N PHE A 225 20.61 2.18 -20.96
CA PHE A 225 20.11 2.89 -19.80
C PHE A 225 21.09 2.78 -18.63
N LYS A 226 21.17 3.85 -17.83
CA LYS A 226 21.87 3.89 -16.56
C LYS A 226 20.88 4.09 -15.42
N SER A 227 21.21 3.52 -14.26
CA SER A 227 20.39 3.70 -13.06
C SER A 227 21.09 4.65 -12.08
N THR A 228 20.43 5.75 -11.77
CA THR A 228 20.90 6.75 -10.79
C THR A 228 19.99 6.75 -9.58
N ALA A 229 20.47 7.22 -8.42
CA ALA A 229 19.60 7.41 -7.26
C ALA A 229 18.58 8.51 -7.57
N ALA A 230 17.33 8.34 -7.14
CA ALA A 230 16.34 9.39 -7.29
C ALA A 230 16.70 10.61 -6.42
N ALA A 231 16.43 11.81 -6.92
CA ALA A 231 16.64 13.03 -6.18
C ALA A 231 15.52 13.23 -5.14
N ASN A 232 15.90 13.37 -3.87
CA ASN A 232 15.08 13.84 -2.75
C ASN A 232 13.57 13.46 -2.79
N PRO A 233 13.16 12.32 -2.21
CA PRO A 233 13.97 11.37 -1.43
C PRO A 233 14.54 10.21 -2.26
N PRO A 234 15.76 9.73 -1.94
CA PRO A 234 16.35 8.53 -2.56
C PRO A 234 15.78 7.22 -2.00
N THR A 235 14.93 7.29 -0.97
CA THR A 235 14.37 6.13 -0.27
C THR A 235 12.90 6.35 0.10
N GLY A 236 12.20 5.26 0.38
CA GLY A 236 10.86 5.27 0.98
C GLY A 236 10.88 5.41 2.50
N ALA A 237 9.87 4.83 3.15
CA ALA A 237 9.72 4.84 4.60
C ALA A 237 10.95 4.28 5.31
N THR A 238 11.47 5.02 6.28
CA THR A 238 12.63 4.59 7.06
C THR A 238 12.27 3.43 7.99
N LYS A 239 13.12 2.39 8.00
CA LYS A 239 12.99 1.24 8.91
C LYS A 239 14.27 1.01 9.70
N THR A 240 14.13 0.46 10.90
CA THR A 240 15.27 0.05 11.72
C THR A 240 15.94 -1.17 11.09
N ASN A 241 17.28 -1.22 11.07
CA ASN A 241 18.07 -2.31 10.46
C ASN A 241 17.69 -2.56 8.99
N ALA A 242 17.65 -1.47 8.21
CA ALA A 242 17.11 -1.48 6.86
C ALA A 242 17.87 -2.40 5.90
N ALA A 243 17.13 -3.30 5.23
CA ALA A 243 17.57 -4.07 4.08
C ALA A 243 17.06 -3.40 2.79
N SER A 244 17.96 -3.10 1.85
CA SER A 244 17.61 -2.38 0.62
C SER A 244 16.74 -3.23 -0.31
N LEU A 245 15.62 -2.64 -0.75
CA LEU A 245 14.77 -3.12 -1.83
C LEU A 245 14.79 -2.09 -2.97
N THR A 246 15.50 -2.39 -4.06
CA THR A 246 15.69 -1.43 -5.16
C THR A 246 14.45 -1.34 -6.04
N ILE A 247 13.90 -0.14 -6.19
CA ILE A 247 12.76 0.15 -7.07
C ILE A 247 13.18 1.16 -8.15
N TYR A 248 13.22 0.68 -9.40
CA TYR A 248 13.37 1.49 -10.62
C TYR A 248 12.12 2.29 -10.98
N LEU A 249 12.33 3.56 -11.33
CA LEU A 249 11.32 4.58 -11.65
C LEU A 249 11.74 5.36 -12.89
N GLY A 250 10.77 5.96 -13.60
CA GLY A 250 11.04 6.72 -14.82
C GLY A 250 11.57 8.14 -14.58
N ASP A 251 11.23 8.73 -13.43
CA ASP A 251 11.59 10.11 -13.09
C ASP A 251 11.54 10.35 -11.57
N ASP A 252 12.06 11.50 -11.13
CA ASP A 252 12.12 11.88 -9.71
C ASP A 252 10.74 12.21 -9.12
N LYS A 253 9.76 12.63 -9.94
CA LYS A 253 8.39 12.90 -9.47
C LYS A 253 7.69 11.60 -9.07
N GLN A 254 7.89 10.53 -9.84
CA GLN A 254 7.41 9.19 -9.50
C GLN A 254 8.10 8.66 -8.25
N ALA A 255 9.39 8.97 -8.04
CA ALA A 255 10.09 8.62 -6.82
C ALA A 255 9.48 9.30 -5.59
N GLN A 256 9.23 10.61 -5.68
CA GLN A 256 8.57 11.38 -4.61
C GLN A 256 7.17 10.85 -4.30
N GLN A 257 6.38 10.54 -5.32
CA GLN A 257 5.05 9.94 -5.16
C GLN A 257 5.13 8.59 -4.44
N LEU A 258 6.00 7.69 -4.89
CA LEU A 258 6.16 6.38 -4.27
C LEU A 258 6.68 6.47 -2.84
N ALA A 259 7.66 7.33 -2.57
CA ALA A 259 8.18 7.53 -1.22
C ALA A 259 7.11 8.03 -0.26
N LYS A 260 6.27 8.97 -0.71
CA LYS A 260 5.14 9.47 0.06
C LYS A 260 4.11 8.37 0.34
N LEU A 261 3.73 7.61 -0.68
CA LEU A 261 2.79 6.48 -0.53
C LEU A 261 3.33 5.45 0.46
N ASP A 262 4.60 5.07 0.35
CA ASP A 262 5.25 4.12 1.24
C ASP A 262 5.26 4.64 2.69
N ALA A 263 5.63 5.89 2.92
CA ALA A 263 5.62 6.50 4.25
C ALA A 263 4.20 6.55 4.86
N GLU A 264 3.21 6.99 4.10
CA GLU A 264 1.82 7.10 4.55
C GLU A 264 1.21 5.73 4.87
N LEU A 265 1.42 4.73 3.99
CA LEU A 265 0.88 3.40 4.19
C LEU A 265 1.58 2.67 5.34
N ILE A 266 2.91 2.81 5.48
CA ILE A 266 3.64 2.25 6.63
C ILE A 266 3.17 2.88 7.94
N SER A 267 2.94 4.19 7.98
CA SER A 267 2.34 4.86 9.16
C SER A 267 0.95 4.28 9.45
N ALA A 268 0.11 4.18 8.43
CA ALA A 268 -1.25 3.65 8.56
C ALA A 268 -1.29 2.23 9.13
N THR A 269 -0.27 1.39 8.87
CA THR A 269 -0.19 0.04 9.48
C THR A 269 0.11 0.03 10.98
N LYS A 270 0.66 1.11 11.53
CA LYS A 270 0.99 1.24 12.96
C LYS A 270 -0.16 1.84 13.77
N GLU A 271 -1.02 2.60 13.11
CA GLU A 271 -2.17 3.25 13.74
C GLU A 271 -3.31 2.25 13.98
N ALA A 272 -3.89 2.29 15.18
CA ALA A 272 -5.13 1.56 15.45
C ALA A 272 -6.28 2.11 14.60
N ALA A 273 -7.28 1.29 14.30
CA ALA A 273 -8.51 1.79 13.71
C ALA A 273 -9.11 2.86 14.63
N THR A 274 -9.50 4.01 14.07
CA THR A 274 -10.13 5.09 14.85
C THR A 274 -11.40 4.56 15.51
N VAL A 275 -11.46 4.68 16.83
CA VAL A 275 -12.66 4.44 17.63
C VAL A 275 -12.92 5.76 18.35
N SER A 276 -14.11 6.33 18.18
CA SER A 276 -14.43 7.53 18.94
C SER A 276 -14.49 7.18 20.43
N ALA A 277 -14.05 8.11 21.28
CA ALA A 277 -14.29 7.98 22.71
C ALA A 277 -15.81 7.82 22.92
N CYS A 278 -16.20 6.73 23.57
CA CYS A 278 -17.60 6.37 23.80
C CYS A 278 -17.84 5.98 25.25
N THR A 279 -17.01 6.50 26.14
CA THR A 279 -17.22 6.46 27.58
C THR A 279 -18.44 7.33 27.94
N PRO A 280 -19.40 6.81 28.71
CA PRO A 280 -20.62 7.53 29.09
C PRO A 280 -20.37 8.97 29.59
N GLN A 281 -19.33 9.16 30.39
CA GLN A 281 -19.00 10.43 31.03
C GLN A 281 -18.50 11.50 30.05
N GLU A 282 -18.01 11.08 28.88
CA GLU A 282 -17.51 11.97 27.84
C GLU A 282 -18.57 12.30 26.78
N GLN A 283 -19.69 11.55 26.74
CA GLN A 283 -20.76 11.72 25.75
C GLN A 283 -21.85 12.72 26.20
N LEU A 284 -21.45 13.81 26.86
CA LEU A 284 -22.37 14.85 27.38
C LEU A 284 -23.02 15.74 26.31
N ALA A 285 -22.63 15.57 25.05
CA ALA A 285 -23.22 16.24 23.90
C ALA A 285 -24.29 15.40 23.18
N ASP A 286 -24.38 14.09 23.45
CA ASP A 286 -25.38 13.19 22.85
C ASP A 286 -26.71 13.37 23.60
N LEU A 287 -27.62 14.14 22.98
CA LEU A 287 -28.93 14.43 23.57
C LEU A 287 -29.75 13.16 23.83
N ASP A 288 -29.75 12.19 22.90
CA ASP A 288 -30.48 10.94 23.11
C ASP A 288 -29.91 10.15 24.29
N PHE A 289 -28.60 10.19 24.50
CA PHE A 289 -27.98 9.58 25.67
C PHE A 289 -28.37 10.29 26.98
N LEU A 290 -28.41 11.62 26.97
CA LEU A 290 -28.88 12.41 28.11
C LEU A 290 -30.33 12.05 28.49
N GLU A 291 -31.20 11.90 27.50
CA GLU A 291 -32.60 11.49 27.69
C GLU A 291 -32.71 10.04 28.22
N ASP A 292 -31.97 9.11 27.62
CA ASP A 292 -31.95 7.69 28.02
C ASP A 292 -31.43 7.53 29.47
N ALA A 293 -30.40 8.28 29.85
CA ALA A 293 -29.85 8.27 31.20
C ALA A 293 -30.83 8.88 32.23
N ALA A 294 -31.52 9.97 31.86
CA ALA A 294 -32.51 10.58 32.74
C ALA A 294 -33.70 9.65 32.99
N ALA A 295 -34.19 8.93 31.97
CA ALA A 295 -35.22 7.91 32.13
C ALA A 295 -34.79 6.77 33.07
N ALA A 296 -33.50 6.45 33.10
CA ALA A 296 -32.94 5.45 34.02
C ALA A 296 -32.77 5.94 35.46
N ALA A 297 -32.69 7.26 35.69
CA ALA A 297 -32.63 7.87 37.01
C ALA A 297 -34.01 8.22 37.59
N ASP A 298 -35.02 8.40 36.74
CA ASP A 298 -36.38 8.76 37.15
C ASP A 298 -37.11 7.53 37.76
N PRO A 299 -37.61 7.61 39.01
CA PRO A 299 -38.47 6.59 39.60
C PRO A 299 -39.72 6.28 38.76
N GLU A 300 -40.29 7.29 38.10
CA GLU A 300 -41.45 7.16 37.20
C GLU A 300 -41.05 6.75 35.78
N ARG A 301 -39.74 6.76 35.48
CA ARG A 301 -39.14 6.33 34.21
C ARG A 301 -39.60 7.17 33.02
N ASN A 302 -39.94 8.44 33.25
CA ASN A 302 -40.24 9.35 32.16
C ASN A 302 -38.95 9.67 31.41
N ARG A 303 -39.02 9.67 30.08
CA ARG A 303 -37.92 10.09 29.21
C ARG A 303 -38.11 11.58 28.90
N PRO A 304 -37.47 12.51 29.63
CA PRO A 304 -37.60 13.93 29.33
C PRO A 304 -36.99 14.20 27.95
N LYS A 305 -37.54 15.17 27.23
CA LYS A 305 -36.94 15.66 25.99
C LYS A 305 -35.85 16.66 26.33
N ALA A 306 -34.66 16.51 25.75
CA ALA A 306 -33.55 17.41 26.00
C ALA A 306 -33.74 18.74 25.23
N ASP A 307 -33.60 19.86 25.93
CA ASP A 307 -33.64 21.21 25.38
C ASP A 307 -32.60 22.13 26.06
N SER A 308 -32.50 23.38 25.61
CA SER A 308 -31.53 24.34 26.17
C SER A 308 -31.74 24.64 27.66
N SER A 309 -32.95 24.47 28.19
CA SER A 309 -33.29 24.78 29.58
C SER A 309 -32.93 23.65 30.55
N ASN A 310 -32.96 22.39 30.11
CA ASN A 310 -32.72 21.22 30.98
C ASN A 310 -31.40 20.48 30.70
N LYS A 311 -30.69 20.81 29.61
CA LYS A 311 -29.46 20.13 29.19
C LYS A 311 -28.42 19.98 30.31
N HIS A 312 -28.18 21.05 31.08
CA HIS A 312 -27.20 21.00 32.17
C HIS A 312 -27.57 19.97 33.25
N ASN A 313 -28.86 19.92 33.61
CA ASN A 313 -29.36 18.96 34.59
C ASN A 313 -29.21 17.52 34.09
N LEU A 314 -29.52 17.27 32.82
CA LEU A 314 -29.35 15.94 32.23
C LEU A 314 -27.87 15.52 32.17
N GLN A 315 -26.95 16.44 31.88
CA GLN A 315 -25.50 16.18 31.94
C GLN A 315 -25.04 15.80 33.35
N MET A 316 -25.56 16.49 34.38
CA MET A 316 -25.26 16.15 35.78
C MET A 316 -25.82 14.78 36.17
N THR A 317 -27.00 14.40 35.65
CA THR A 317 -27.57 13.06 35.83
C THR A 317 -26.66 11.98 35.24
N VAL A 318 -26.13 12.17 34.03
CA VAL A 318 -25.14 11.25 33.44
C VAL A 318 -23.89 11.12 34.31
N LYS A 319 -23.33 12.26 34.75
CA LYS A 319 -22.15 12.23 35.64
C LYS A 319 -22.43 11.52 36.96
N LYS A 320 -23.62 11.68 37.54
CA LYS A 320 -24.00 10.99 38.79
C LYS A 320 -24.26 9.50 38.59
N LEU A 321 -24.81 9.11 37.45
CA LEU A 321 -25.16 7.72 37.15
C LEU A 321 -23.97 6.86 36.74
N TYR A 322 -23.00 7.48 36.07
CA TYR A 322 -21.91 6.78 35.41
C TYR A 322 -20.52 7.28 35.81
N GLY A 323 -20.39 8.40 36.51
CA GLY A 323 -19.11 8.91 36.98
C GLY A 323 -18.67 8.23 38.27
N ASP A 324 -17.77 7.25 38.13
CA ASP A 324 -16.77 6.91 39.14
C ASP A 324 -15.43 7.52 38.70
#